data_AF-A0A1J3GTK8-F1
#
_entry.id   AF-A0A1J3GTK8-F1
#
_cell.length_a   1.000
_cell.length_b   1.000
_cell.length_c   1.000
_cell.angle_alpha   90.00
_cell.angle_beta   90.00
_cell.angle_gamma   90.00
#
_symmetry.space_group_name_H-M   'P 1'
#
loop_
_entity.id
_entity.type
_entity.pdbx_description
1 polymer ?
#
loop_
_entity_poly.entity_id
_entity_poly.type
_entity_poly.pdbx_seq_one_letter_code
_entity_poly.pdbx_strand_id
1 'polypeptide(L)'
;MPELLKANIEIVCDQSESLTASLTSVQHLSLCSKISNIPYRADSFFFSLQHLKLCTCSDEWWNLLYLILKDAPRLRLLKLNSIHCAHYSDPMDRWSQPSFVPECLSSHLEILEWRQYKGTKPDKQVAEYILANAGRLKMATFSSKSTEKHLMFNKLEYVLLCSKACQLLFD
;
A
#
# COMPACT_ATOMS: atom_id res chain seq x y z
N MET A 1 24.61 2.30 -22.85
CA MET A 1 24.16 2.31 -21.45
C MET A 1 22.82 1.61 -21.42
N PRO A 2 22.61 0.48 -20.71
CA PRO A 2 21.29 -0.15 -20.75
C PRO A 2 20.33 0.65 -19.87
N GLU A 3 19.46 1.42 -20.53
CA GLU A 3 18.25 2.04 -19.96
C GLU A 3 17.25 0.94 -19.60
N LEU A 4 17.17 0.54 -18.34
CA LEU A 4 16.31 -0.56 -17.92
C LEU A 4 16.16 -0.45 -16.37
N LEU A 5 15.01 -0.55 -15.70
CA LEU A 5 13.69 -1.08 -16.06
C LEU A 5 12.61 -0.45 -15.16
N LYS A 6 11.60 0.20 -15.73
CA LYS A 6 10.29 0.25 -15.09
C LYS A 6 9.73 -1.17 -15.16
N ALA A 7 10.01 -2.00 -14.15
CA ALA A 7 9.50 -3.35 -14.10
C ALA A 7 8.00 -3.30 -13.74
N ASN A 8 7.16 -3.14 -14.76
CA ASN A 8 5.74 -3.42 -14.61
C ASN A 8 5.59 -4.95 -14.57
N ILE A 9 5.87 -5.55 -13.42
CA ILE A 9 5.54 -6.95 -13.18
C ILE A 9 4.04 -7.00 -12.92
N GLU A 10 3.25 -6.93 -13.99
CA GLU A 10 1.82 -7.14 -13.91
C GLU A 10 1.60 -8.64 -13.69
N ILE A 11 1.72 -9.08 -12.43
CA ILE A 11 1.28 -10.41 -12.02
C ILE A 11 -0.24 -10.36 -12.15
N VAL A 12 -0.73 -10.80 -13.30
CA VAL A 12 -2.16 -10.89 -13.58
C VAL A 12 -2.70 -12.02 -12.71
N CYS A 13 -3.73 -11.69 -11.94
CA CYS A 13 -4.52 -12.63 -11.16
C CYS A 13 -4.72 -13.93 -11.96
N ASP A 14 -4.30 -15.04 -11.36
CA ASP A 14 -4.39 -16.44 -11.83
C ASP A 14 -3.04 -17.05 -12.27
N GLN A 15 -1.96 -16.27 -12.44
CA GLN A 15 -0.60 -16.80 -12.68
C GLN A 15 0.38 -16.38 -11.57
N SER A 16 0.46 -17.21 -10.54
CA SER A 16 1.49 -17.11 -9.49
C SER A 16 2.80 -17.71 -10.00
N GLU A 17 3.54 -16.98 -10.83
CA GLU A 17 4.99 -17.15 -10.80
C GLU A 17 5.49 -16.41 -9.56
N SER A 18 5.90 -17.18 -8.56
CA SER A 18 6.41 -16.69 -7.28
C SER A 18 7.42 -15.56 -7.51
N LEU A 19 7.26 -14.43 -6.80
CA LEU A 19 8.24 -13.33 -6.73
C LEU A 19 9.53 -13.83 -6.03
N THR A 20 10.26 -14.71 -6.71
CA THR A 20 11.46 -15.41 -6.25
C THR A 20 12.74 -14.74 -6.72
N ALA A 21 12.62 -13.73 -7.59
CA ALA A 21 13.74 -12.93 -8.02
C ALA A 21 13.97 -11.77 -7.06
N SER A 22 15.22 -11.59 -6.62
CA SER A 22 15.66 -10.38 -5.94
C SER A 22 15.51 -9.20 -6.90
N LEU A 23 14.48 -8.38 -6.70
CA LEU A 23 14.19 -7.21 -7.52
C LEU A 23 14.99 -5.98 -7.04
N THR A 24 16.27 -6.19 -6.73
CA THR A 24 17.16 -5.18 -6.12
C THR A 24 17.30 -3.91 -6.95
N SER A 25 17.15 -3.99 -8.26
CA SER A 25 17.22 -2.85 -9.19
C SER A 25 15.85 -2.25 -9.54
N VAL A 26 14.74 -2.90 -9.15
CA VAL A 26 13.40 -2.43 -9.50
C VAL A 26 13.09 -1.17 -8.73
N GLN A 27 12.84 -0.08 -9.47
CA GLN A 27 12.45 1.20 -8.88
C GLN A 27 10.94 1.38 -8.80
N HIS A 28 10.19 0.73 -9.68
CA HIS A 28 8.74 0.89 -9.80
C HIS A 28 8.12 -0.49 -9.91
N LEU A 29 7.17 -0.80 -9.03
CA LEU A 29 6.52 -2.10 -8.97
C LEU A 29 5.00 -1.92 -8.91
N SER A 30 4.26 -2.73 -9.66
CA SER A 30 2.80 -2.75 -9.65
C SER A 30 2.33 -4.18 -9.45
N LEU A 31 1.65 -4.50 -8.34
CA LEU A 31 1.23 -5.86 -8.00
C LEU A 31 -0.30 -5.98 -7.89
N CYS A 32 -0.84 -7.07 -8.41
CA CYS A 32 -2.27 -7.41 -8.34
C CYS A 32 -2.46 -8.93 -8.22
N SER A 33 -2.28 -9.50 -7.03
CA SER A 33 -2.49 -10.94 -6.81
C SER A 33 -3.85 -11.20 -6.14
N LYS A 34 -4.51 -12.31 -6.48
CA LYS A 34 -5.70 -12.85 -5.77
C LYS A 34 -5.30 -13.82 -4.64
N ILE A 35 -4.07 -14.31 -4.61
CA ILE A 35 -3.66 -15.39 -3.72
C ILE A 35 -3.09 -14.78 -2.42
N SER A 36 -3.72 -15.13 -1.30
CA SER A 36 -3.33 -14.74 0.07
C SER A 36 -1.97 -15.32 0.52
N ASN A 37 -1.51 -16.38 -0.15
CA ASN A 37 -0.20 -17.00 0.05
C ASN A 37 0.74 -16.69 -1.10
N ILE A 38 1.22 -15.45 -1.21
CA ILE A 38 2.46 -15.24 -1.97
C ILE A 38 3.58 -15.82 -1.10
N PRO A 39 4.36 -16.80 -1.58
CA PRO A 39 5.59 -17.22 -0.90
C PRO A 39 6.62 -16.10 -1.04
N TYR A 40 6.38 -15.01 -0.31
CA TYR A 40 7.32 -13.93 -0.13
C TYR A 40 8.44 -14.47 0.75
N ARG A 41 9.60 -14.75 0.16
CA ARG A 41 10.76 -15.17 0.93
C ARG A 41 11.37 -13.94 1.60
N ALA A 42 11.80 -14.10 2.84
CA ALA A 42 12.42 -13.03 3.63
C ALA A 42 13.76 -12.50 3.06
N ASP A 43 14.20 -13.01 1.90
CA ASP A 43 15.41 -12.62 1.16
C ASP A 43 15.10 -11.72 -0.06
N SER A 44 13.84 -11.37 -0.33
CA SER A 44 13.48 -10.42 -1.38
C SER A 44 13.70 -8.98 -0.91
N PHE A 45 14.79 -8.36 -1.35
CA PHE A 45 15.14 -6.97 -1.01
C PHE A 45 14.73 -6.00 -2.11
N PHE A 46 13.80 -5.09 -1.80
CA PHE A 46 13.32 -4.03 -2.69
C PHE A 46 14.13 -2.73 -2.50
N PHE A 47 15.45 -2.84 -2.38
CA PHE A 47 16.30 -1.73 -1.94
C PHE A 47 16.23 -0.49 -2.84
N SER A 48 16.01 -0.66 -4.15
CA SER A 48 15.87 0.45 -5.10
C SER A 48 14.43 0.91 -5.30
N LEU A 49 13.44 0.25 -4.68
CA LEU A 49 12.03 0.51 -4.93
C LEU A 49 11.64 1.87 -4.39
N GLN A 50 11.16 2.73 -5.29
CA GLN A 50 10.71 4.08 -4.97
C GLN A 50 9.20 4.21 -5.13
N HIS A 51 8.58 3.50 -6.08
CA HIS A 51 7.16 3.57 -6.36
C HIS A 51 6.50 2.19 -6.30
N LEU A 52 5.51 2.04 -5.42
CA LEU A 52 4.71 0.82 -5.30
C LEU A 52 3.26 1.13 -5.67
N LYS A 53 2.69 0.34 -6.58
CA LYS A 53 1.24 0.24 -6.79
C LYS A 53 0.79 -1.16 -6.35
N LEU A 54 -0.18 -1.24 -5.46
CA LEU A 54 -0.68 -2.51 -4.94
C LEU A 54 -2.20 -2.58 -5.07
N CYS A 55 -2.70 -3.71 -5.56
CA CYS A 55 -4.14 -3.99 -5.58
C CYS A 55 -4.64 -4.39 -4.20
N THR A 56 -5.76 -3.83 -3.78
CA THR A 56 -6.43 -4.17 -2.51
C THR A 56 -7.60 -5.14 -2.74
N CYS A 57 -7.41 -6.09 -3.66
CA CYS A 57 -8.47 -7.00 -4.16
C CYS A 57 -8.39 -8.43 -3.61
N SER A 58 -7.29 -8.81 -2.97
CA SER A 58 -7.18 -10.09 -2.25
C SER A 58 -7.50 -9.94 -0.78
N ASP A 59 -7.97 -11.02 -0.18
CA ASP A 59 -7.90 -11.19 1.27
C ASP A 59 -6.43 -11.02 1.72
N GLU A 60 -6.23 -10.34 2.85
CA GLU A 60 -4.90 -10.13 3.44
C GLU A 60 -3.89 -9.34 2.57
N TRP A 61 -4.36 -8.53 1.61
CA TRP A 61 -3.49 -7.64 0.79
C TRP A 61 -2.54 -6.78 1.64
N TRP A 62 -2.93 -6.48 2.86
CA TRP A 62 -2.18 -5.71 3.83
C TRP A 62 -0.94 -6.44 4.39
N ASN A 63 -0.96 -7.79 4.44
CA ASN A 63 0.20 -8.59 4.86
C ASN A 63 1.31 -8.45 3.82
N LEU A 64 0.95 -8.55 2.54
CA LEU A 64 1.85 -8.31 1.42
C LEU A 64 2.38 -6.88 1.41
N LEU A 65 1.50 -5.88 1.66
CA LEU A 65 1.92 -4.50 1.79
C LEU A 65 3.01 -4.35 2.86
N TYR A 66 2.77 -4.88 4.07
CA TYR A 66 3.72 -4.76 5.17
C TYR A 66 5.08 -5.39 4.86
N LEU A 67 5.09 -6.58 4.24
CA LEU A 67 6.32 -7.25 3.83
C LEU A 67 7.13 -6.39 2.84
N ILE A 68 6.48 -5.83 1.82
CA ILE A 68 7.17 -4.96 0.85
C ILE A 68 7.67 -3.68 1.52
N LEU A 69 6.87 -3.04 2.39
CA LEU A 69 7.28 -1.84 3.11
C LEU A 69 8.53 -2.08 3.96
N LYS A 70 8.62 -3.25 4.62
CA LYS A 70 9.79 -3.64 5.41
C LYS A 70 11.06 -3.71 4.57
N ASP A 71 10.95 -4.19 3.32
CA ASP A 71 12.10 -4.45 2.46
C ASP A 71 12.36 -3.35 1.41
N ALA A 72 11.54 -2.30 1.39
CA ALA A 72 11.62 -1.17 0.46
C ALA A 72 12.00 0.14 1.17
N PRO A 73 13.20 0.25 1.79
CA PRO A 73 13.56 1.39 2.63
C PRO A 73 13.50 2.74 1.90
N ARG A 74 13.64 2.75 0.57
CA ARG A 74 13.63 3.97 -0.28
C ARG A 74 12.28 4.29 -0.89
N LEU A 75 11.18 3.66 -0.44
CA LEU A 75 9.86 3.88 -0.99
C LEU A 75 9.39 5.32 -0.73
N ARG A 76 9.05 6.05 -1.82
CA ARG A 76 8.60 7.44 -1.80
C ARG A 76 7.13 7.60 -2.16
N LEU A 77 6.60 6.70 -2.99
CA LEU A 77 5.20 6.72 -3.42
C LEU A 77 4.54 5.37 -3.20
N LEU A 78 3.42 5.37 -2.47
CA LEU A 78 2.54 4.23 -2.29
C LEU A 78 1.18 4.51 -2.92
N LYS A 79 0.77 3.64 -3.86
CA LYS A 79 -0.53 3.68 -4.50
C LYS A 79 -1.33 2.41 -4.20
N LEU A 80 -2.48 2.55 -3.58
CA LEU A 80 -3.41 1.47 -3.28
C LEU A 80 -4.65 1.61 -4.17
N ASN A 81 -5.13 0.52 -4.76
CA ASN A 81 -6.33 0.56 -5.61
C ASN A 81 -7.06 -0.78 -5.65
N SER A 82 -8.38 -0.79 -5.49
CA SER A 82 -9.19 -1.97 -5.77
C SER A 82 -9.57 -1.99 -7.25
N ILE A 83 -8.85 -2.75 -8.09
CA ILE A 83 -9.13 -2.77 -9.55
C ILE A 83 -10.21 -3.82 -9.90
N HIS A 84 -10.38 -4.84 -9.06
CA HIS A 84 -11.35 -5.91 -9.28
C HIS A 84 -12.57 -5.78 -8.38
N CYS A 85 -13.74 -6.15 -8.90
CA CYS A 85 -14.99 -6.27 -8.16
C CYS A 85 -14.94 -7.52 -7.27
N ALA A 86 -14.12 -7.51 -6.22
CA ALA A 86 -14.15 -8.56 -5.23
C ALA A 86 -15.42 -8.41 -4.38
N HIS A 87 -16.34 -9.36 -4.52
CA HIS A 87 -17.35 -9.66 -3.51
C HIS A 87 -16.60 -10.18 -2.28
N TYR A 88 -16.19 -9.27 -1.41
CA TYR A 88 -15.63 -9.66 -0.12
C TYR A 88 -16.77 -10.29 0.68
N SER A 89 -16.62 -11.58 0.98
CA SER A 89 -17.22 -12.15 2.19
C SER A 89 -16.51 -11.43 3.33
N ASP A 90 -17.23 -10.79 4.24
CA ASP A 90 -16.64 -10.02 5.35
C ASP A 90 -15.59 -10.89 6.07
N PRO A 91 -14.28 -10.70 5.81
CA PRO A 91 -13.27 -11.54 6.43
C PRO A 91 -13.11 -10.99 7.83
N MET A 92 -13.83 -11.60 8.77
CA MET A 92 -13.67 -11.53 10.22
C MET A 92 -12.43 -10.69 10.62
N ASP A 93 -12.60 -9.40 10.91
CA ASP A 93 -11.62 -8.42 11.42
C ASP A 93 -10.16 -8.93 11.65
N ARG A 94 -9.40 -9.21 10.59
CA ARG A 94 -8.09 -9.88 10.68
C ARG A 94 -6.87 -8.95 10.65
N TRP A 95 -7.05 -7.64 10.54
CA TRP A 95 -5.91 -6.72 10.63
C TRP A 95 -5.38 -6.67 12.06
N SER A 96 -4.09 -6.96 12.21
CA SER A 96 -3.33 -6.69 13.43
C SER A 96 -2.26 -5.66 13.10
N GLN A 97 -2.18 -4.60 13.92
CA GLN A 97 -1.19 -3.56 13.71
C GLN A 97 0.21 -4.17 13.88
N PRO A 98 1.15 -3.92 12.94
CA PRO A 98 2.53 -4.38 13.08
C PRO A 98 3.22 -3.78 14.30
N SER A 99 4.11 -4.55 14.94
CA SER A 99 4.87 -4.10 16.12
C SER A 99 5.99 -3.11 15.80
N PHE A 100 6.44 -3.07 14.54
CA PHE A 100 7.50 -2.18 14.08
C PHE A 100 7.00 -1.29 12.96
N VAL A 101 7.60 -0.10 12.87
CA VAL A 101 7.35 0.85 11.79
C VAL A 101 8.42 0.66 10.72
N PRO A 102 8.07 0.28 9.48
CA PRO A 102 9.02 0.22 8.38
C PRO A 102 9.74 1.55 8.18
N GLU A 103 11.06 1.50 7.96
CA GLU A 103 11.89 2.68 7.78
C GLU A 103 11.36 3.59 6.66
N CYS A 104 10.85 3.00 5.58
CA CYS A 104 10.33 3.77 4.46
C CYS A 104 9.16 4.66 4.84
N LEU A 105 8.28 4.22 5.76
CA LEU A 105 7.16 5.04 6.23
C LEU A 105 7.69 6.25 6.99
N SER A 106 8.55 6.03 7.99
CA SER A 106 9.01 7.11 8.86
C SER A 106 9.91 8.13 8.15
N SER A 107 10.69 7.71 7.16
CA SER A 107 11.79 8.53 6.62
C SER A 107 11.76 8.83 5.13
N HIS A 108 10.95 8.15 4.31
CA HIS A 108 11.02 8.28 2.85
C HIS A 108 9.67 8.44 2.14
N LEU A 109 8.55 7.98 2.71
CA LEU A 109 7.25 8.05 2.06
C LEU A 109 6.77 9.50 1.95
N GLU A 110 6.59 9.98 0.73
CA GLU A 110 6.18 11.37 0.43
C GLU A 110 4.74 11.44 -0.08
N ILE A 111 4.28 10.41 -0.80
CA ILE A 111 2.97 10.40 -1.45
C ILE A 111 2.24 9.09 -1.14
N LEU A 112 1.03 9.23 -0.60
CA LEU A 112 0.05 8.16 -0.48
C LEU A 112 -1.13 8.46 -1.40
N GLU A 113 -1.46 7.52 -2.28
CA GLU A 113 -2.65 7.61 -3.12
C GLU A 113 -3.50 6.34 -2.95
N TRP A 114 -4.68 6.47 -2.34
CA TRP A 114 -5.59 5.36 -2.12
C TRP A 114 -6.87 5.54 -2.93
N ARG A 115 -6.96 4.83 -4.05
CA ARG A 115 -8.13 4.83 -4.92
C ARG A 115 -9.12 3.73 -4.56
N GLN A 116 -10.40 4.02 -4.77
CA GLN A 116 -11.50 3.12 -4.43
C GLN A 116 -11.47 2.68 -2.96
N TYR A 117 -11.07 3.59 -2.08
CA TYR A 117 -11.07 3.40 -0.63
C TYR A 117 -12.48 3.05 -0.16
N LYS A 118 -12.65 1.87 0.46
CA LYS A 118 -13.96 1.38 0.88
C LYS A 118 -14.31 1.79 2.30
N GLY A 119 -13.33 2.27 3.07
CA GLY A 119 -13.51 2.73 4.46
C GLY A 119 -14.11 1.69 5.40
N THR A 120 -13.87 0.41 5.09
CA THR A 120 -14.09 -0.72 6.00
C THR A 120 -13.23 -0.55 7.26
N LYS A 121 -13.50 -1.34 8.30
CA LYS A 121 -12.70 -1.29 9.53
C LYS A 121 -11.21 -1.61 9.26
N PRO A 122 -10.83 -2.66 8.50
CA PRO A 122 -9.44 -2.90 8.11
C PRO A 122 -8.83 -1.76 7.29
N ASP A 123 -9.55 -1.22 6.31
CA ASP A 123 -9.08 -0.11 5.48
C ASP A 123 -8.71 1.11 6.35
N LYS A 124 -9.59 1.46 7.30
CA LYS A 124 -9.35 2.55 8.25
C LYS A 124 -8.12 2.29 9.12
N GLN A 125 -7.97 1.09 9.66
CA GLN A 125 -6.82 0.75 10.52
C GLN A 125 -5.49 0.82 9.75
N VAL A 126 -5.45 0.33 8.51
CA VAL A 126 -4.25 0.42 7.66
C VAL A 126 -3.95 1.88 7.30
N ALA A 127 -4.97 2.66 6.94
CA ALA A 127 -4.82 4.09 6.65
C ALA A 127 -4.28 4.87 7.86
N GLU A 128 -4.89 4.69 9.03
CA GLU A 128 -4.45 5.31 10.29
C GLU A 128 -3.00 4.96 10.61
N TYR A 129 -2.62 3.69 10.46
CA TYR A 129 -1.25 3.24 10.67
C TYR A 129 -0.25 3.93 9.72
N ILE A 130 -0.54 3.98 8.41
CA ILE A 130 0.35 4.63 7.45
C ILE A 130 0.46 6.12 7.77
N LEU A 131 -0.67 6.81 7.94
CA LEU A 131 -0.70 8.25 8.17
C LEU A 131 -0.02 8.66 9.48
N ALA A 132 -0.20 7.88 10.56
CA ALA A 132 0.42 8.15 11.85
C ALA A 132 1.95 7.96 11.84
N ASN A 133 2.46 7.11 10.94
CA ASN A 133 3.89 6.76 10.89
C ASN A 133 4.63 7.39 9.71
N ALA A 134 3.94 8.04 8.78
CA ALA A 134 4.54 8.60 7.57
C ALA A 134 5.17 9.98 7.83
N GLY A 135 6.35 10.00 8.44
CA GLY A 135 7.01 11.22 8.93
C GLY A 135 7.41 12.24 7.85
N ARG A 136 7.49 11.82 6.58
CA ARG A 136 7.81 12.70 5.43
C ARG A 136 6.67 12.86 4.43
N LEU A 137 5.46 12.45 4.81
CA LEU A 137 4.31 12.52 3.93
C LEU A 137 3.98 13.97 3.59
N LYS A 138 3.98 14.29 2.29
CA LYS A 138 3.64 15.61 1.75
C LYS A 138 2.22 15.62 1.23
N MET A 139 1.76 14.50 0.67
CA MET A 139 0.46 14.38 0.04
C MET A 139 -0.17 13.03 0.36
N ALA A 140 -1.42 13.06 0.80
CA ALA A 140 -2.28 11.90 0.94
C ALA A 140 -3.56 12.15 0.13
N THR A 141 -3.88 11.29 -0.81
CA THR A 141 -5.10 11.39 -1.61
C THR A 141 -5.94 10.15 -1.42
N PHE A 142 -7.20 10.31 -1.04
CA PHE A 142 -8.16 9.22 -0.95
C PHE A 142 -9.32 9.47 -1.91
N SER A 143 -9.67 8.47 -2.72
CA SER A 143 -10.88 8.51 -3.53
C SER A 143 -11.76 7.31 -3.28
N SER A 144 -13.07 7.54 -3.24
CA SER A 144 -14.06 6.48 -3.03
C SER A 144 -15.18 6.56 -4.06
N LYS A 145 -15.77 5.41 -4.39
CA LYS A 145 -17.03 5.33 -5.14
C LYS A 145 -18.25 5.28 -4.21
N SER A 146 -18.04 5.17 -2.90
CA SER A 146 -19.13 5.17 -1.92
C SER A 146 -19.80 6.54 -1.85
N THR A 147 -21.11 6.56 -1.62
CA THR A 147 -21.88 7.78 -1.34
C THR A 147 -21.63 8.32 0.07
N GLU A 148 -21.08 7.51 0.98
CA GLU A 148 -20.79 7.86 2.37
C GLU A 148 -19.37 8.41 2.59
N LYS A 149 -18.84 9.15 1.60
CA LYS A 149 -17.47 9.69 1.62
C LYS A 149 -17.13 10.42 2.94
N HIS A 150 -18.01 11.31 3.38
CA HIS A 150 -17.77 12.19 4.53
C HIS A 150 -17.50 11.45 5.85
N LEU A 151 -18.26 10.38 6.15
CA LEU A 151 -18.09 9.62 7.40
C LEU A 151 -16.77 8.84 7.44
N MET A 152 -16.27 8.43 6.28
CA MET A 152 -15.03 7.69 6.16
C MET A 152 -13.80 8.58 6.34
N PHE A 153 -13.90 9.85 5.93
CA PHE A 153 -12.80 10.78 5.86
C PHE A 153 -12.58 11.60 7.13
N ASN A 154 -13.64 11.91 7.88
CA ASN A 154 -13.53 12.65 9.16
C ASN A 154 -12.55 12.00 10.15
N LYS A 155 -12.45 10.67 10.17
CA LYS A 155 -11.53 9.95 11.07
C LYS A 155 -10.07 10.07 10.61
N LEU A 156 -9.82 10.09 9.31
CA LEU A 156 -8.48 10.22 8.73
C LEU A 156 -7.95 11.65 8.83
N GLU A 157 -8.83 12.64 8.66
CA GLU A 157 -8.52 14.06 8.91
C GLU A 157 -7.97 14.29 10.32
N TYR A 158 -8.59 13.67 11.34
CA TYR A 158 -8.13 13.80 12.72
C TYR A 158 -6.70 13.29 12.93
N VAL A 159 -6.35 12.15 12.30
CA VAL A 159 -4.98 11.59 12.38
C VAL A 159 -3.97 12.50 11.68
N LEU A 160 -4.36 13.12 10.57
CA LEU A 160 -3.49 13.99 9.78
C LEU A 160 -3.31 15.40 10.37
N LEU A 161 -4.26 15.90 11.15
CA LEU A 161 -4.12 17.18 11.87
C LEU A 161 -2.92 17.19 12.84
N CYS A 162 -2.40 16.03 13.23
CA CYS A 162 -1.17 15.91 14.01
C CYS A 162 0.12 16.09 13.18
N SER A 163 0.06 16.00 11.85
CA SER A 163 1.18 16.16 10.93
C SER A 163 1.08 17.50 10.19
N LYS A 164 1.78 18.53 10.67
CA LYS A 164 1.72 19.91 10.16
C LYS A 164 2.17 20.11 8.69
N ALA A 165 2.65 19.06 8.00
CA ALA A 165 3.27 19.15 6.68
C ALA A 165 2.53 18.41 5.55
N CYS A 166 1.48 17.63 5.86
CA CYS A 166 0.81 16.79 4.87
C CYS A 166 -0.48 17.44 4.36
N GLN A 167 -0.63 17.56 3.04
CA GLN A 167 -1.89 17.93 2.39
C GLN A 167 -2.76 16.69 2.20
N LEU A 168 -3.99 16.73 2.70
CA LEU A 168 -5.00 15.70 2.47
C LEU A 168 -5.96 16.15 1.38
N LEU A 169 -6.09 15.35 0.34
CA LEU A 169 -7.01 15.59 -0.77
C LEU A 169 -8.02 14.45 -0.87
N PHE A 170 -9.28 14.81 -1.11
CA PHE A 170 -10.35 13.86 -1.35
C PHE A 170 -10.91 14.06 -2.75
N ASP A 171 -10.91 12.97 -3.54
CA ASP A 171 -11.46 12.93 -4.91
C ASP A 171 -12.74 12.06 -4.97
#